data_AF-A0A8T0GQ79-F1
#
_entry.id   AF-A0A8T0GQ79-F1
#
_cell.length_a   1.000
_cell.length_b   1.000
_cell.length_c   1.000
_cell.angle_alpha   90.00
_cell.angle_beta   90.00
_cell.angle_gamma   90.00
#
_symmetry.space_group_name_H-M   'P 1'
#
loop_
_entity.id
_entity.type
_entity.pdbx_description
1 polymer ?
#
loop_
_entity_poly.entity_id
_entity_poly.type
_entity_poly.pdbx_seq_one_letter_code
_entity_poly.pdbx_strand_id
1 'polypeptide(L)'
;MSRRVSAVAPARVLGKPALLSNVGPAYVPPGVLNGAKPGLMLQRSWASFHGGKIVQPRTDPWPINDRSFQQECIRTLTGYLTTQGYDVAISTKLLVSPASKDILNIVQFLFQKVDPNMKLGKAEEDVPVVFKRLGYPYQISKSALYAVGSPHTWPGLLAALDWLVDGLLLQEAAEAAETFDDAGPRSAFENLNQSYQAFMTGDDDECERLDSVLLQQFEDYNAELMEKLAKVQGKVTQVVDRSVPACEFGG
;
A
#
# COMPACT_ATOMS: atom_id res chain seq x y z
N MET A 1 35.72 15.81 -16.99
CA MET A 1 35.76 16.09 -15.54
C MET A 1 34.33 16.16 -15.03
N SER A 2 33.82 15.08 -14.44
CA SER A 2 32.45 15.06 -13.88
C SER A 2 32.51 14.38 -12.51
N ARG A 3 32.13 15.12 -11.47
CA ARG A 3 32.16 14.67 -10.07
C ARG A 3 30.96 13.75 -9.83
N ARG A 4 31.21 12.47 -9.54
CA ARG A 4 30.21 11.59 -8.91
C ARG A 4 29.96 12.09 -7.49
N VAL A 5 28.72 12.49 -7.21
CA VAL A 5 28.24 12.62 -5.83
C VAL A 5 27.76 11.23 -5.40
N SER A 6 28.40 10.71 -4.36
CA SER A 6 28.09 9.43 -3.72
C SER A 6 26.80 9.57 -2.91
N ALA A 7 25.76 8.82 -3.26
CA ALA A 7 24.61 8.62 -2.40
C ALA A 7 24.80 7.29 -1.66
N VAL A 8 25.11 7.39 -0.37
CA VAL A 8 25.16 6.26 0.56
C VAL A 8 23.71 5.89 0.90
N ALA A 9 23.25 4.76 0.39
CA ALA A 9 22.02 4.12 0.87
C ALA A 9 22.33 3.36 2.17
N PRO A 10 21.58 3.58 3.27
CA PRO A 10 21.73 2.74 4.45
C PRO A 10 21.18 1.34 4.17
N ALA A 11 22.07 0.36 4.29
CA ALA A 11 21.77 -1.05 4.14
C ALA A 11 20.80 -1.54 5.23
N ARG A 12 19.68 -2.15 4.82
CA ARG A 12 19.01 -3.20 5.61
C ARG A 12 19.09 -4.52 4.87
N VAL A 13 19.57 -5.51 5.60
CA VAL A 13 19.95 -6.87 5.20
C VAL A 13 18.79 -7.58 4.49
N LEU A 14 19.01 -7.97 3.22
CA LEU A 14 18.08 -8.78 2.42
C LEU A 14 18.10 -10.24 2.91
N GLY A 15 17.01 -10.70 3.53
CA GLY A 15 16.65 -12.11 3.61
C GLY A 15 15.89 -12.53 2.35
N LYS A 16 16.16 -13.73 1.83
CA LYS A 16 15.65 -14.30 0.58
C LYS A 16 14.10 -14.30 0.48
N PRO A 17 13.52 -14.19 -0.73
CA PRO A 17 12.07 -14.14 -0.92
C PRO A 17 11.44 -15.53 -0.76
N ALA A 18 10.51 -15.66 0.18
CA ALA A 18 9.58 -16.78 0.24
C ALA A 18 8.30 -16.43 -0.54
N LEU A 19 7.83 -17.35 -1.36
CA LEU A 19 6.58 -17.27 -2.11
C LEU A 19 5.40 -16.97 -1.16
N LEU A 20 4.69 -15.86 -1.37
CA LEU A 20 3.56 -15.45 -0.56
C LEU A 20 2.23 -15.66 -1.29
N SER A 21 1.70 -16.89 -1.21
CA SER A 21 0.26 -17.10 -1.16
C SER A 21 -0.18 -16.95 0.30
N ASN A 22 -0.59 -15.75 0.69
CA ASN A 22 -1.53 -15.45 1.78
C ASN A 22 -1.36 -13.99 2.18
N VAL A 23 -2.50 -13.30 2.18
CA VAL A 23 -2.76 -11.96 2.73
C VAL A 23 -1.84 -11.66 3.92
N GLY A 24 -1.04 -10.60 3.77
CA GLY A 24 -0.06 -10.16 4.75
C GLY A 24 -0.65 -9.80 6.11
N PRO A 25 0.19 -9.70 7.15
CA PRO A 25 -0.26 -9.58 8.54
C PRO A 25 -0.89 -8.22 8.80
N ALA A 26 -1.89 -8.20 9.69
CA ALA A 26 -2.36 -6.99 10.33
C ALA A 26 -1.17 -6.24 10.96
N TYR A 27 -1.14 -4.92 10.77
CA TYR A 27 -0.18 -4.01 11.38
C TYR A 27 0.06 -4.34 12.87
N VAL A 28 1.33 -4.52 13.25
CA VAL A 28 1.76 -4.74 14.62
C VAL A 28 2.53 -3.49 15.06
N PRO A 29 2.06 -2.77 16.10
CA PRO A 29 2.72 -1.54 16.54
C PRO A 29 4.15 -1.82 17.07
N PRO A 30 5.12 -0.93 16.80
CA PRO A 30 6.44 -0.99 17.42
C PRO A 30 6.32 -0.85 18.95
N GLY A 31 6.97 -1.74 19.70
CA GLY A 31 7.05 -1.66 21.17
C GLY A 31 6.36 -2.78 21.96
N VAL A 32 5.54 -3.64 21.33
CA VAL A 32 4.91 -4.80 22.01
C VAL A 32 5.72 -6.08 21.75
N LEU A 33 7.01 -6.07 22.09
CA LEU A 33 7.84 -7.28 22.10
C LEU A 33 8.45 -7.46 23.49
N ASN A 34 7.62 -7.71 24.50
CA ASN A 34 8.11 -8.33 25.72
C ASN A 34 7.02 -9.20 26.36
N GLY A 35 7.20 -10.51 26.21
CA GLY A 35 6.70 -11.50 27.16
C GLY A 35 5.23 -11.92 27.05
N ALA A 36 4.86 -12.64 25.99
CA ALA A 36 3.72 -13.57 26.06
C ALA A 36 3.98 -14.80 25.17
N LYS A 37 3.77 -15.99 25.75
CA LYS A 37 4.03 -17.29 25.13
C LYS A 37 3.07 -17.55 23.94
N PRO A 38 3.49 -18.31 22.92
CA PRO A 38 2.69 -18.56 21.73
C PRO A 38 1.67 -19.67 21.99
N GLY A 39 0.38 -19.37 21.80
CA GLY A 39 -0.69 -20.36 21.87
C GLY A 39 -2.01 -19.71 22.21
N LEU A 40 -2.99 -19.88 21.32
CA LEU A 40 -4.32 -19.26 21.30
C LEU A 40 -4.34 -17.77 20.96
N MET A 41 -4.62 -17.49 19.69
CA MET A 41 -5.77 -16.65 19.29
C MET A 41 -5.90 -16.70 17.76
N LEU A 42 -6.39 -17.83 17.26
CA LEU A 42 -7.00 -17.91 15.95
C LEU A 42 -8.43 -18.44 16.12
N GLN A 43 -9.33 -17.56 16.55
CA GLN A 43 -10.76 -17.78 16.33
C GLN A 43 -11.33 -16.55 15.61
N ARG A 44 -11.07 -16.51 14.30
CA ARG A 44 -11.86 -15.71 13.36
C ARG A 44 -13.22 -16.38 13.23
N SER A 45 -14.23 -15.83 13.92
CA SER A 45 -15.62 -16.21 13.67
C SER A 45 -16.13 -15.43 12.45
N TRP A 46 -16.18 -16.10 11.30
CA TRP A 46 -16.94 -15.65 10.12
C TRP A 46 -18.37 -16.15 10.28
N ALA A 47 -19.13 -15.58 11.21
CA ALA A 47 -20.56 -15.87 11.35
C ALA A 47 -21.25 -14.76 12.17
N SER A 48 -21.81 -13.76 11.49
CA SER A 48 -22.94 -12.97 11.98
C SER A 48 -23.60 -12.22 10.82
N PHE A 49 -24.06 -12.96 9.81
CA PHE A 49 -25.31 -12.60 9.14
C PHE A 49 -26.40 -13.29 9.95
N HIS A 50 -27.50 -12.58 10.23
CA HIS A 50 -28.63 -12.91 11.13
C HIS A 50 -28.46 -12.47 12.59
N GLY A 51 -29.33 -11.55 13.01
CA GLY A 51 -29.64 -11.30 14.43
C GLY A 51 -29.11 -9.98 14.97
N GLY A 52 -29.97 -8.98 15.03
CA GLY A 52 -29.66 -7.65 15.56
C GLY A 52 -29.09 -7.69 16.97
N LYS A 53 -27.85 -7.21 17.10
CA LYS A 53 -27.32 -6.55 18.30
C LYS A 53 -26.51 -5.36 17.80
N ILE A 54 -26.79 -4.18 18.35
CA ILE A 54 -26.01 -2.96 18.10
C ILE A 54 -24.55 -3.30 18.42
N VAL A 55 -23.70 -3.30 17.40
CA VAL A 55 -22.25 -3.37 17.57
C VAL A 55 -21.87 -2.16 18.41
N GLN A 56 -21.53 -2.39 19.68
CA GLN A 56 -20.96 -1.33 20.52
C GLN A 56 -19.78 -0.72 19.75
N PRO A 57 -19.63 0.63 19.72
CA PRO A 57 -18.48 1.24 19.07
C PRO A 57 -17.23 0.60 19.65
N ARG A 58 -16.46 -0.09 18.79
CA ARG A 58 -15.19 -0.70 19.23
C ARG A 58 -14.35 0.42 19.81
N THR A 59 -14.01 0.32 21.09
CA THR A 59 -13.06 1.23 21.71
C THR A 59 -11.73 1.04 21.02
N ASP A 60 -11.08 2.14 20.71
CA ASP A 60 -9.75 2.14 20.13
C ASP A 60 -8.78 1.38 21.06
N PRO A 61 -8.17 0.26 20.64
CA PRO A 61 -7.22 -0.50 21.45
C PRO A 61 -5.86 0.20 21.54
N TRP A 62 -5.66 1.31 20.83
CA TRP A 62 -4.39 2.03 20.78
C TRP A 62 -4.12 2.69 22.14
N PRO A 63 -2.87 2.66 22.63
CA PRO A 63 -2.51 3.30 23.89
C PRO A 63 -2.41 4.83 23.71
N ILE A 64 -3.52 5.46 23.33
CA ILE A 64 -3.60 6.90 23.03
C ILE A 64 -3.21 7.78 24.21
N ASN A 65 -3.29 7.27 25.44
CA ASN A 65 -2.87 7.98 26.66
C ASN A 65 -1.38 7.80 26.99
N ASP A 66 -0.70 6.86 26.33
CA ASP A 66 0.74 6.66 26.53
C ASP A 66 1.54 7.76 25.82
N ARG A 67 2.48 8.35 26.56
CA ARG A 67 3.34 9.42 26.05
C ARG A 67 4.34 8.92 25.03
N SER A 68 4.89 7.70 25.18
CA SER A 68 5.79 7.12 24.18
C SER A 68 5.09 6.97 22.85
N PHE A 69 3.90 6.36 22.87
CA PHE A 69 3.06 6.19 21.70
C PHE A 69 2.75 7.52 21.00
N GLN A 70 2.28 8.53 21.75
CA GLN A 70 2.03 9.87 21.18
C GLN A 70 3.28 10.48 20.51
N GLN A 71 4.46 10.32 21.13
CA GLN A 71 5.71 10.85 20.57
C GLN A 71 6.13 10.11 19.29
N GLU A 72 5.85 8.82 19.19
CA GLU A 72 6.09 8.04 17.97
C GLU A 72 5.19 8.51 16.83
N CYS A 73 3.87 8.64 17.05
CA CYS A 73 2.95 9.18 16.05
C CYS A 73 3.35 10.59 15.59
N ILE A 74 3.77 11.46 16.52
CA ILE A 74 4.26 12.80 16.16
C ILE A 74 5.49 12.70 15.24
N ARG A 75 6.41 11.78 15.51
CA ARG A 75 7.61 11.60 14.67
C ARG A 75 7.25 11.09 13.28
N THR A 76 6.40 10.08 13.17
CA THR A 76 5.92 9.53 11.90
C THR A 76 5.22 10.61 11.09
N LEU A 77 4.25 11.31 11.69
CA LEU A 77 3.53 12.40 11.06
C LEU A 77 4.46 13.53 10.60
N THR A 78 5.38 13.98 11.46
CA THR A 78 6.35 15.03 11.10
C THR A 78 7.25 14.60 9.95
N GLY A 79 7.73 13.35 9.98
CA GLY A 79 8.56 12.78 8.94
C GLY A 79 7.86 12.80 7.59
N TYR A 80 6.63 12.29 7.55
CA TYR A 80 5.81 12.25 6.34
C TYR A 80 5.51 13.65 5.78
N LEU A 81 5.11 14.60 6.63
CA LEU A 81 4.81 15.96 6.20
C LEU A 81 6.06 16.66 5.62
N THR A 82 7.24 16.37 6.17
CA THR A 82 8.51 16.92 5.68
C THR A 82 8.89 16.32 4.33
N THR A 83 8.77 15.00 4.15
CA THR A 83 9.13 14.33 2.89
C THR A 83 8.19 14.70 1.76
N GLN A 84 6.91 14.93 2.06
CA GLN A 84 5.86 15.21 1.09
C GLN A 84 5.71 16.70 0.72
N GLY A 85 6.60 17.55 1.23
CA GLY A 85 6.69 18.97 0.86
C GLY A 85 5.60 19.84 1.49
N TYR A 86 5.26 19.63 2.76
CA TYR A 86 4.30 20.49 3.46
C TYR A 86 4.88 21.90 3.67
N ASP A 87 4.18 22.92 3.18
CA ASP A 87 4.68 24.31 3.11
C ASP A 87 4.87 25.00 4.45
N VAL A 88 4.18 24.56 5.51
CA VAL A 88 4.25 25.20 6.83
C VAL A 88 5.36 24.55 7.65
N ALA A 89 6.20 25.37 8.29
CA ALA A 89 7.28 24.90 9.15
C ALA A 89 6.74 24.09 10.34
N ILE A 90 6.78 22.77 10.24
CA ILE A 90 6.40 21.87 11.34
C ILE A 90 7.59 21.66 12.25
N SER A 91 7.42 22.03 13.52
CA SER A 91 8.29 21.57 14.59
C SER A 91 7.58 20.47 15.38
N THR A 92 8.30 19.42 15.77
CA THR A 92 7.79 18.37 16.68
C THR A 92 7.20 18.94 17.97
N LYS A 93 7.68 20.11 18.41
CA LYS A 93 7.14 20.85 19.57
C LYS A 93 5.74 21.42 19.32
N LEU A 94 5.43 21.80 18.08
CA LEU A 94 4.13 22.34 17.69
C LEU A 94 3.06 21.24 17.75
N LEU A 95 3.40 20.01 17.37
CA LEU A 95 2.48 18.87 17.37
C LEU A 95 2.25 18.25 18.75
N VAL A 96 2.95 18.69 19.80
CA VAL A 96 2.63 18.30 21.18
C VAL A 96 1.35 18.97 21.67
N SER A 97 1.09 20.21 21.22
CA SER A 97 -0.14 20.95 21.53
C SER A 97 -0.48 21.89 20.36
N PRO A 98 -0.92 21.34 19.21
CA PRO A 98 -1.14 22.13 18.02
C PRO A 98 -2.42 22.95 18.10
N ALA A 99 -2.42 24.12 17.46
CA ALA A 99 -3.64 24.92 17.36
C ALA A 99 -4.64 24.24 16.42
N SER A 100 -5.94 24.44 16.66
CA SER A 100 -7.00 23.83 15.84
C SER A 100 -6.82 24.11 14.35
N LYS A 101 -6.43 25.33 13.98
CA LYS A 101 -6.18 25.71 12.60
C LYS A 101 -5.06 24.89 11.96
N ASP A 102 -3.96 24.69 12.68
CA ASP A 102 -2.80 23.94 12.18
C ASP A 102 -3.16 22.46 11.98
N ILE A 103 -3.92 21.89 12.91
CA ILE A 103 -4.41 20.51 12.80
C ILE A 103 -5.28 20.35 11.55
N LEU A 104 -6.22 21.27 11.32
CA LEU A 104 -7.09 21.22 10.15
C LEU A 104 -6.33 21.38 8.84
N ASN A 105 -5.29 22.23 8.81
CA ASN A 105 -4.42 22.35 7.65
C ASN A 105 -3.64 21.05 7.37
N ILE A 106 -3.18 20.36 8.42
CA ILE A 106 -2.52 19.05 8.30
C ILE A 106 -3.50 18.00 7.78
N VAL A 107 -4.71 17.93 8.35
CA VAL A 107 -5.76 16.99 7.91
C VAL A 107 -6.10 17.22 6.44
N GLN A 108 -6.29 18.48 6.04
CA GLN A 108 -6.55 18.86 4.66
C GLN A 108 -5.44 18.42 3.71
N PHE A 109 -4.18 18.61 4.11
CA PHE A 109 -3.03 18.19 3.31
C PHE A 109 -2.97 16.68 3.14
N LEU A 110 -3.13 15.91 4.22
CA LEU A 110 -3.13 14.44 4.14
C LEU A 110 -4.29 13.92 3.28
N PHE A 111 -5.45 14.55 3.39
CA PHE A 111 -6.61 14.23 2.55
C PHE A 111 -6.34 14.50 1.07
N GLN A 112 -5.61 15.56 0.73
CA GLN A 112 -5.19 15.83 -0.65
C GLN A 112 -4.18 14.82 -1.20
N LYS A 113 -3.44 14.12 -0.34
CA LYS A 113 -2.58 13.00 -0.76
C LYS A 113 -3.39 11.76 -1.14
N VAL A 114 -4.57 11.59 -0.56
CA VAL A 114 -5.52 10.53 -0.95
C VAL A 114 -6.27 10.92 -2.23
N ASP A 115 -6.83 12.13 -2.26
CA ASP A 115 -7.58 12.66 -3.41
C ASP A 115 -7.21 14.14 -3.62
N PRO A 116 -6.51 14.48 -4.72
CA PRO A 116 -6.09 15.85 -5.02
C PRO A 116 -7.25 16.87 -5.05
N ASN A 117 -8.47 16.44 -5.33
CA ASN A 117 -9.65 17.31 -5.42
C ASN A 117 -10.39 17.48 -4.09
N MET A 118 -9.97 16.78 -3.04
CA MET A 118 -10.64 16.83 -1.74
C MET A 118 -10.43 18.18 -1.05
N LYS A 119 -11.55 18.85 -0.75
CA LYS A 119 -11.59 20.09 0.04
C LYS A 119 -12.54 19.91 1.21
N LEU A 120 -12.06 20.22 2.41
CA LEU A 120 -12.87 20.25 3.62
C LEU A 120 -13.74 21.50 3.61
N GLY A 121 -15.05 21.32 3.75
CA GLY A 121 -15.99 22.39 4.04
C GLY A 121 -16.08 22.61 5.55
N LYS A 122 -16.80 21.71 6.23
CA LYS A 122 -16.96 21.74 7.69
C LYS A 122 -16.24 20.56 8.31
N ALA A 123 -15.10 20.82 8.95
CA ALA A 123 -14.22 19.77 9.46
C ALA A 123 -14.94 18.78 10.37
N GLU A 124 -15.86 19.24 11.21
CA GLU A 124 -16.61 18.40 12.14
C GLU A 124 -17.61 17.44 11.45
N GLU A 125 -17.99 17.73 10.21
CA GLU A 125 -18.89 16.90 9.39
C GLU A 125 -18.09 16.04 8.41
N ASP A 126 -17.09 16.64 7.76
CA ASP A 126 -16.34 16.02 6.68
C ASP A 126 -15.28 15.03 7.21
N VAL A 127 -14.53 15.39 8.25
CA VAL A 127 -13.43 14.54 8.75
C VAL A 127 -13.93 13.14 9.17
N PRO A 128 -14.99 12.99 9.98
CA PRO A 128 -15.50 11.65 10.33
C PRO A 128 -16.00 10.86 9.11
N VAL A 129 -16.61 11.53 8.13
CA VAL A 129 -17.14 10.90 6.92
C VAL A 129 -15.99 10.38 6.05
N VAL A 130 -14.94 11.18 5.86
CA VAL A 130 -13.77 10.78 5.07
C VAL A 130 -13.06 9.60 5.74
N PHE A 131 -12.76 9.67 7.04
CA PHE A 131 -12.14 8.53 7.74
C PHE A 131 -12.98 7.25 7.66
N LYS A 132 -14.31 7.37 7.77
CA LYS A 132 -15.21 6.22 7.59
C LYS A 132 -15.15 5.65 6.17
N ARG A 133 -15.05 6.48 5.13
CA ARG A 133 -14.90 6.04 3.73
C ARG A 133 -13.57 5.35 3.48
N LEU A 134 -12.51 5.80 4.15
CA LEU A 134 -11.18 5.17 4.12
C LEU A 134 -11.13 3.86 4.91
N GLY A 135 -12.20 3.49 5.62
CA GLY A 135 -12.29 2.25 6.38
C GLY A 135 -11.68 2.34 7.78
N TYR A 136 -11.48 3.55 8.31
CA TYR A 136 -11.03 3.74 9.68
C TYR A 136 -12.02 3.08 10.66
N PRO A 137 -11.58 2.14 11.51
CA PRO A 137 -12.49 1.27 12.25
C PRO A 137 -13.07 1.88 13.53
N TYR A 138 -12.56 3.04 13.98
CA TYR A 138 -12.96 3.69 15.23
C TYR A 138 -13.75 4.97 14.97
N GLN A 139 -14.61 5.36 15.92
CA GLN A 139 -15.44 6.55 15.75
C GLN A 139 -14.68 7.83 16.09
N ILE A 140 -14.63 8.77 15.14
CA ILE A 140 -14.19 10.14 15.39
C ILE A 140 -15.42 10.99 15.73
N SER A 141 -15.47 11.46 16.98
CA SER A 141 -16.64 12.19 17.50
C SER A 141 -16.69 13.62 16.96
N LYS A 142 -17.86 14.05 16.45
CA LYS A 142 -18.11 15.43 15.99
C LYS A 142 -17.79 16.47 17.07
N SER A 143 -18.17 16.21 18.32
CA SER A 143 -17.89 17.07 19.48
C SER A 143 -16.40 17.29 19.72
N ALA A 144 -15.59 16.28 19.45
CA ALA A 144 -14.14 16.34 19.62
C ALA A 144 -13.51 17.30 18.61
N LEU A 145 -14.02 17.32 17.37
CA LEU A 145 -13.49 18.17 16.30
C LEU A 145 -13.72 19.67 16.50
N TYR A 146 -14.68 20.08 17.33
CA TYR A 146 -14.81 21.49 17.76
C TYR A 146 -13.64 21.95 18.64
N ALA A 147 -12.99 21.03 19.37
CA ALA A 147 -11.88 21.28 20.27
C ALA A 147 -10.69 20.35 19.95
N VAL A 148 -10.33 20.31 18.68
CA VAL A 148 -9.41 19.31 18.11
C VAL A 148 -8.00 19.34 18.71
N GLY A 149 -7.53 20.51 19.15
CA GLY A 149 -6.26 20.68 19.86
C GLY A 149 -6.32 20.45 21.38
N SER A 150 -7.46 20.01 21.93
CA SER A 150 -7.57 19.80 23.38
C SER A 150 -6.75 18.59 23.84
N PRO A 151 -6.20 18.58 25.07
CA PRO A 151 -5.38 17.48 25.59
C PRO A 151 -6.07 16.10 25.60
N HIS A 152 -7.40 16.07 25.61
CA HIS A 152 -8.20 14.85 25.63
C HIS A 152 -8.63 14.39 24.23
N THR A 153 -8.71 15.30 23.26
CA THR A 153 -9.10 14.97 21.89
C THR A 153 -7.90 14.69 20.99
N TRP A 154 -6.84 15.50 21.13
CA TRP A 154 -5.68 15.44 20.26
C TRP A 154 -5.07 14.04 20.16
N PRO A 155 -4.90 13.26 21.25
CA PRO A 155 -4.28 11.95 21.15
C PRO A 155 -5.07 10.95 20.28
N GLY A 156 -6.40 10.99 20.34
CA GLY A 156 -7.25 10.12 19.51
C GLY A 156 -7.22 10.52 18.03
N LEU A 157 -7.23 11.83 17.75
CA LEU A 157 -7.08 12.28 16.36
C LEU A 157 -5.67 12.02 15.83
N LEU A 158 -4.63 12.22 16.64
CA LEU A 158 -3.25 11.93 16.28
C LEU A 158 -3.07 10.47 15.88
N ALA A 159 -3.67 9.53 16.63
CA ALA A 159 -3.68 8.12 16.27
C ALA A 159 -4.38 7.86 14.91
N ALA A 160 -5.49 8.55 14.64
CA ALA A 160 -6.17 8.45 13.35
C ALA A 160 -5.33 9.02 12.19
N LEU A 161 -4.61 10.13 12.41
CA LEU A 161 -3.71 10.72 11.42
C LEU A 161 -2.48 9.83 11.16
N ASP A 162 -1.93 9.22 12.20
CA ASP A 162 -0.83 8.27 12.10
C ASP A 162 -1.23 7.03 11.28
N TRP A 163 -2.41 6.46 11.57
CA TRP A 163 -3.00 5.38 10.77
C TRP A 163 -3.15 5.75 9.28
N LEU A 164 -3.56 6.99 9.00
CA LEU A 164 -3.67 7.48 7.63
C LEU A 164 -2.29 7.57 6.95
N VAL A 165 -1.29 8.10 7.64
CA VAL A 165 0.09 8.18 7.13
C VAL A 165 0.65 6.80 6.83
N ASP A 166 0.44 5.82 7.71
CA ASP A 166 0.85 4.44 7.47
C ASP A 166 0.17 3.85 6.22
N GLY A 167 -1.12 4.15 6.02
CA GLY A 167 -1.84 3.77 4.80
C GLY A 167 -1.26 4.39 3.53
N LEU A 168 -0.91 5.68 3.57
CA LEU A 168 -0.28 6.40 2.46
C LEU A 168 1.11 5.82 2.15
N LEU A 169 1.94 5.57 3.17
CA LEU A 169 3.26 4.96 3.01
C LEU A 169 3.17 3.55 2.43
N LEU A 170 2.17 2.76 2.84
CA LEU A 170 1.93 1.44 2.27
C LEU A 170 1.52 1.52 0.81
N GLN A 171 0.68 2.49 0.45
CA GLN A 171 0.31 2.72 -0.95
C GLN A 171 1.52 3.10 -1.80
N GLU A 172 2.34 4.06 -1.33
CA GLU A 172 3.59 4.46 -2.00
C GLU A 172 4.55 3.26 -2.17
N ALA A 173 4.66 2.40 -1.15
CA ALA A 173 5.48 1.20 -1.21
C ALA A 173 4.91 0.14 -2.17
N ALA A 174 3.58 0.00 -2.23
CA ALA A 174 2.91 -0.91 -3.16
C ALA A 174 3.10 -0.45 -4.61
N GLU A 175 2.91 0.84 -4.89
CA GLU A 175 3.17 1.44 -6.20
C GLU A 175 4.64 1.26 -6.62
N ALA A 176 5.59 1.39 -5.68
CA ALA A 176 7.00 1.12 -5.94
C ALA A 176 7.32 -0.36 -6.16
N ALA A 177 6.55 -1.28 -5.55
CA ALA A 177 6.72 -2.72 -5.67
C ALA A 177 6.00 -3.34 -6.88
N GLU A 178 5.04 -2.63 -7.47
CA GLU A 178 4.25 -2.98 -8.66
C GLU A 178 5.06 -3.07 -9.98
N THR A 179 6.38 -3.32 -9.89
CA THR A 179 7.19 -3.84 -10.99
C THR A 179 7.04 -5.36 -11.06
N PHE A 180 5.83 -5.85 -11.32
CA PHE A 180 5.65 -7.24 -11.74
C PHE A 180 6.10 -7.35 -13.19
N ASP A 181 7.17 -8.11 -13.41
CA ASP A 181 7.83 -8.39 -14.69
C ASP A 181 6.99 -9.37 -15.53
N ASP A 182 5.70 -9.07 -15.72
CA ASP A 182 4.82 -9.76 -16.66
C ASP A 182 4.58 -8.82 -17.85
N ALA A 183 5.63 -8.71 -18.66
CA ALA A 183 5.68 -7.80 -19.80
C ALA A 183 4.58 -8.06 -20.84
N GLY A 184 3.97 -9.25 -20.87
CA GLY A 184 2.96 -9.63 -21.85
C GLY A 184 1.58 -8.99 -21.63
N PRO A 185 0.88 -9.25 -20.51
CA PRO A 185 -0.45 -8.68 -20.27
C PRO A 185 -0.43 -7.17 -20.02
N ARG A 186 0.65 -6.65 -19.43
CA ARG A 186 0.77 -5.21 -19.15
C ARG A 186 1.03 -4.40 -20.43
N SER A 187 1.79 -4.91 -21.40
CA SER A 187 1.97 -4.25 -22.70
C SER A 187 0.69 -4.26 -23.53
N ALA A 188 -0.10 -5.33 -23.48
CA ALA A 188 -1.39 -5.39 -24.17
C ALA A 188 -2.40 -4.39 -23.60
N PHE A 189 -2.46 -4.25 -22.26
CA PHE A 189 -3.34 -3.28 -21.61
C PHE A 189 -2.92 -1.84 -21.88
N GLU A 190 -1.61 -1.55 -21.87
CA GLU A 190 -1.08 -0.22 -22.18
C GLU A 190 -1.38 0.17 -23.64
N ASN A 191 -1.14 -0.73 -24.60
CA ASN A 191 -1.53 -0.50 -26.00
C ASN A 191 -3.04 -0.28 -26.13
N LEU A 192 -3.87 -1.08 -25.46
CA LEU A 192 -5.33 -0.91 -25.50
C LEU A 192 -5.75 0.48 -25.01
N ASN A 193 -5.15 0.95 -23.91
CA ASN A 193 -5.43 2.28 -23.38
C ASN A 193 -5.02 3.38 -24.38
N GLN A 194 -3.86 3.24 -25.01
CA GLN A 194 -3.37 4.20 -26.01
C GLN A 194 -4.24 4.19 -27.29
N SER A 195 -4.61 3.01 -27.81
CA SER A 195 -5.50 2.90 -28.98
C SER A 195 -6.88 3.49 -28.68
N TYR A 196 -7.39 3.29 -27.45
CA TYR A 196 -8.65 3.91 -27.02
C TYR A 196 -8.55 5.44 -26.96
N GLN A 197 -7.44 5.99 -26.45
CA GLN A 197 -7.21 7.44 -26.45
C GLN A 197 -7.15 7.99 -27.88
N ALA A 198 -6.40 7.34 -28.78
CA ALA A 198 -6.30 7.71 -30.20
C ALA A 198 -7.68 7.70 -30.89
N PHE A 199 -8.48 6.66 -30.63
CA PHE A 199 -9.86 6.57 -31.12
C PHE A 199 -10.74 7.72 -30.60
N MET A 200 -10.64 8.06 -29.30
CA MET A 200 -11.41 9.16 -28.69
C MET A 200 -11.01 10.54 -29.22
N THR A 201 -9.77 10.71 -29.69
CA THR A 201 -9.28 11.93 -30.34
C THR A 201 -9.46 11.95 -31.86
N GLY A 202 -9.84 10.81 -32.46
CA GLY A 202 -9.98 10.65 -33.91
C GLY A 202 -8.65 10.60 -34.67
N ASP A 203 -7.59 10.12 -34.01
CA ASP A 203 -6.26 9.95 -34.58
C ASP A 203 -6.12 8.52 -35.14
N ASP A 204 -6.65 8.33 -36.36
CA ASP A 204 -6.70 7.01 -37.02
C ASP A 204 -5.28 6.49 -37.35
N ASP A 205 -4.34 7.39 -37.71
CA ASP A 205 -2.96 7.03 -38.04
C ASP A 205 -2.22 6.45 -36.82
N GLU A 206 -2.42 7.05 -35.64
CA GLU A 206 -1.85 6.54 -34.39
C GLU A 206 -2.47 5.20 -33.98
N CYS A 207 -3.77 5.00 -34.24
CA CYS A 207 -4.44 3.73 -33.96
C CYS A 207 -3.85 2.57 -34.79
N GLU A 208 -3.67 2.77 -36.10
CA GLU A 208 -3.05 1.76 -36.97
C GLU A 208 -1.59 1.45 -36.56
N ARG A 209 -0.85 2.48 -36.13
CA ARG A 209 0.52 2.31 -35.63
C ARG A 209 0.55 1.45 -34.36
N LEU A 210 -0.34 1.73 -33.40
CA LEU A 210 -0.42 0.99 -32.15
C LEU A 210 -0.85 -0.47 -32.35
N ASP A 211 -1.80 -0.72 -33.25
CA ASP A 211 -2.22 -2.08 -33.61
C ASP A 211 -1.06 -2.89 -34.23
N SER A 212 -0.27 -2.25 -35.10
CA SER A 212 0.92 -2.87 -35.70
C SER A 212 1.99 -3.20 -34.65
N VAL A 213 2.22 -2.30 -33.68
CA VAL A 213 3.17 -2.53 -32.58
C VAL A 213 2.71 -3.68 -31.68
N LEU A 214 1.43 -3.74 -31.34
CA LEU A 214 0.87 -4.80 -30.51
C LEU A 214 0.98 -6.17 -31.20
N LEU A 215 0.71 -6.23 -32.50
CA LEU A 215 0.85 -7.47 -33.28
C LEU A 215 2.30 -7.98 -33.22
N GLN A 216 3.27 -7.10 -33.48
CA GLN A 216 4.69 -7.45 -33.43
C GLN A 216 5.10 -7.94 -32.04
N GLN A 217 4.64 -7.27 -30.97
CA GLN A 217 4.92 -7.69 -29.59
C GLN A 217 4.36 -9.09 -29.29
N PHE A 218 3.17 -9.41 -29.80
CA PHE A 218 2.56 -10.73 -29.62
C PHE A 218 3.34 -11.81 -30.38
N GLU A 219 3.82 -11.52 -31.59
CA GLU A 219 4.67 -12.41 -32.37
C GLU A 219 6.01 -12.68 -31.67
N ASP A 220 6.68 -11.62 -31.21
CA ASP A 220 7.96 -11.72 -30.49
C ASP A 220 7.81 -12.54 -29.19
N TYR A 221 6.75 -12.27 -28.42
CA TYR A 221 6.45 -13.01 -27.20
C TYR A 221 6.15 -14.49 -27.48
N ASN A 222 5.36 -14.79 -28.52
CA ASN A 222 5.06 -16.17 -28.91
C ASN A 222 6.34 -16.89 -29.36
N ALA A 223 7.23 -16.24 -30.10
CA ALA A 223 8.50 -16.81 -30.51
C ALA A 223 9.38 -17.15 -29.29
N GLU A 224 9.49 -16.24 -28.32
CA GLU A 224 10.23 -16.48 -27.08
C GLU A 224 9.62 -17.62 -26.25
N LEU A 225 8.29 -17.63 -26.13
CA LEU A 225 7.57 -18.66 -25.39
C LEU A 225 7.73 -20.05 -26.03
N MET A 226 7.70 -20.12 -27.36
CA MET A 226 7.95 -21.35 -28.12
C MET A 226 9.38 -21.86 -27.91
N GLU A 227 10.37 -20.97 -27.87
CA GLU A 227 11.76 -21.34 -27.55
C GLU A 227 11.88 -21.90 -26.12
N LYS A 228 11.23 -21.24 -25.15
CA LYS A 228 11.19 -21.71 -23.75
C LYS A 228 10.52 -23.07 -23.63
N LEU A 229 9.40 -23.30 -24.31
CA LEU A 229 8.71 -24.59 -24.35
C LEU A 229 9.59 -25.68 -24.95
N ALA A 230 10.28 -25.41 -26.06
CA ALA A 230 11.21 -26.37 -26.67
C ALA A 230 12.34 -26.77 -25.70
N LYS A 231 12.93 -25.80 -24.97
CA LYS A 231 13.94 -26.06 -23.95
C LYS A 231 13.41 -26.92 -22.80
N VAL A 232 12.19 -26.65 -22.32
CA VAL A 232 11.57 -27.44 -21.26
C VAL A 232 11.26 -28.85 -21.74
N GLN A 233 10.71 -29.02 -22.94
CA GLN A 233 10.45 -30.34 -23.51
C GLN A 233 11.73 -31.16 -23.69
N GLY A 234 12.82 -30.54 -24.18
CA GLY A 234 14.11 -31.22 -24.28
C GLY A 234 14.65 -31.71 -22.92
N LYS A 235 14.47 -30.93 -21.85
CA LYS A 235 14.80 -31.36 -20.49
C LYS A 235 13.91 -32.51 -20.01
N VAL A 236 12.61 -32.47 -20.30
CA VAL A 236 11.67 -33.56 -19.96
C VAL A 236 12.08 -34.85 -20.67
N THR A 237 12.40 -34.80 -21.97
CA THR A 237 12.84 -35.97 -22.73
C THR A 237 14.12 -36.58 -22.17
N GLN A 238 15.13 -35.77 -21.80
CA GLN A 238 16.37 -36.29 -21.20
C GLN A 238 16.15 -36.95 -19.83
N VAL A 239 15.19 -36.48 -19.05
CA VAL A 239 14.85 -37.07 -17.74
C VAL A 239 14.11 -38.39 -17.91
N VAL A 240 13.17 -38.46 -18.86
CA VAL A 240 12.45 -39.71 -19.19
C VAL A 240 13.43 -40.76 -19.71
N ASP A 241 14.36 -40.40 -20.59
CA ASP A 241 15.35 -41.33 -21.16
C ASP A 241 16.33 -41.87 -20.09
N ARG A 242 16.72 -41.03 -19.13
CA ARG A 242 17.52 -41.46 -17.97
C ARG A 242 16.79 -42.37 -16.97
N SER A 243 15.46 -42.44 -17.01
CA SER A 243 14.66 -43.20 -16.04
C SER A 243 14.10 -44.52 -16.60
N VAL A 244 14.38 -44.85 -17.86
CA VAL A 244 14.10 -46.19 -18.43
C VAL A 244 15.37 -47.04 -18.34
N PRO A 245 15.54 -47.91 -17.32
CA PRO A 245 16.65 -48.85 -17.32
C PRO A 245 16.50 -49.80 -18.51
N ALA A 246 17.59 -50.01 -19.25
CA ALA A 246 17.66 -51.01 -20.28
C ALA A 246 17.39 -52.39 -19.67
N CYS A 247 16.14 -52.87 -19.77
CA CYS A 247 15.83 -54.28 -19.59
C CYS A 247 16.45 -55.02 -20.79
N GLU A 248 17.72 -55.36 -20.68
CA GLU A 248 18.38 -56.28 -21.60
C GLU A 248 17.66 -57.64 -21.50
N PHE A 249 16.98 -58.02 -22.58
CA PHE A 249 16.50 -59.38 -22.81
C PHE A 249 17.73 -60.27 -23.06
N GLY A 250 18.20 -60.94 -22.00
CA GLY A 250 19.11 -62.09 -22.10
C GLY A 250 18.31 -63.35 -22.44
N GLY A 251 18.83 -64.11 -23.42
CA GLY A 251 18.19 -65.26 -24.07
C GLY A 251 18.19 -66.58 -23.31
#